data_AF-A0A9P8XTH5-F1
#
_entry.id   AF-A0A9P8XTH5-F1
#
_cell.length_a   1.000
_cell.length_b   1.000
_cell.length_c   1.000
_cell.angle_alpha   90.00
_cell.angle_beta   90.00
_cell.angle_gamma   90.00
#
_symmetry.space_group_name_H-M   'P 1'
#
loop_
_entity.id
_entity.type
_entity.pdbx_description
1 polymer ?
#
loop_
_entity_poly.entity_id
_entity_poly.type
_entity_poly.pdbx_seq_one_letter_code
_entity_poly.pdbx_strand_id
1 'polypeptide(L)'
;MEAMPSPLRSSTWLANKENQQLYPILRNFHHAMSSIERDKIYALLGLCGPSNTKQLVTDYTIHESEVVRNTTAYICGCDVQCLPLTPSDTIKSFLDNLATLHSRTFSLLLRSTDVRAMQGVMFMLRERHQYFDFTTTMMEDAARNEVHGAAMIQSLLERGPQD
;
A
#
# COMPACT_ATOMS: atom_id res chain seq x y z
N MET A 1 -43.91 -6.91 16.68
CA MET A 1 -43.13 -6.59 15.47
C MET A 1 -42.25 -5.40 15.82
N GLU A 2 -41.06 -5.69 16.30
CA GLU A 2 -40.07 -4.69 16.69
C GLU A 2 -39.44 -4.16 15.41
N ALA A 3 -39.82 -2.95 15.01
CA ALA A 3 -39.26 -2.27 13.86
C ALA A 3 -37.78 -1.99 14.15
N MET A 4 -36.88 -2.53 13.33
CA MET A 4 -35.45 -2.26 13.47
C MET A 4 -35.18 -0.75 13.40
N PRO A 5 -34.45 -0.16 14.36
CA PRO A 5 -33.94 1.19 14.19
C PRO A 5 -32.75 1.13 13.21
N SER A 6 -32.98 1.55 11.96
CA SER A 6 -31.94 2.10 11.10
C SER A 6 -32.24 3.59 10.94
N PRO A 7 -31.26 4.53 11.11
CA PRO A 7 -29.89 4.42 10.63
C PRO A 7 -28.85 4.87 11.68
N LEU A 8 -28.06 3.96 12.23
CA LEU A 8 -26.96 4.35 13.11
C LEU A 8 -25.61 4.15 12.42
N ARG A 9 -25.05 5.31 12.03
CA ARG A 9 -23.64 5.62 11.85
C ARG A 9 -23.06 5.35 10.46
N SER A 10 -23.34 6.26 9.52
CA SER A 10 -22.23 6.76 8.72
C SER A 10 -21.20 7.31 9.70
N SER A 11 -20.12 6.56 9.95
CA SER A 11 -18.96 7.20 10.54
C SER A 11 -18.55 8.28 9.54
N THR A 12 -18.61 9.55 9.95
CA THR A 12 -18.16 10.70 9.14
C THR A 12 -16.76 10.45 8.57
N TRP A 13 -15.97 9.62 9.25
CA TRP A 13 -14.69 9.11 8.80
C TRP A 13 -14.77 8.26 7.52
N LEU A 14 -15.56 7.17 7.44
CA LEU A 14 -15.69 6.33 6.23
C LEU A 14 -16.43 7.04 5.08
N ALA A 15 -17.13 8.14 5.36
CA ALA A 15 -17.76 8.97 4.32
C ALA A 15 -16.75 9.78 3.50
N ASN A 16 -15.53 10.00 4.01
CA ASN A 16 -14.45 10.62 3.22
C ASN A 16 -13.84 9.57 2.27
N LYS A 17 -13.81 9.87 0.96
CA LYS A 17 -13.23 9.00 -0.07
C LYS A 17 -11.76 8.63 0.19
N GLU A 18 -10.99 9.50 0.84
CA GLU A 18 -9.59 9.21 1.19
C GLU A 18 -9.50 8.08 2.23
N ASN A 19 -10.45 8.03 3.16
CA ASN A 19 -10.56 7.00 4.18
C ASN A 19 -11.18 5.69 3.67
N GLN A 20 -11.65 5.67 2.42
CA GLN A 20 -12.13 4.47 1.72
C GLN A 20 -11.00 3.72 0.99
N GLN A 21 -9.75 4.14 1.18
CA GLN A 21 -8.57 3.42 0.69
C GLN A 21 -8.13 2.35 1.69
N LEU A 22 -7.55 1.26 1.20
CA LEU A 22 -7.17 0.13 2.05
C LEU A 22 -6.13 0.50 3.11
N TYR A 23 -5.13 1.32 2.77
CA TYR A 23 -4.07 1.71 3.71
C TYR A 23 -4.59 2.41 4.98
N PRO A 24 -5.37 3.52 4.92
CA PRO A 24 -5.89 4.16 6.12
C PRO A 24 -6.83 3.24 6.92
N ILE A 25 -7.59 2.36 6.25
CA ILE A 25 -8.44 1.38 6.93
C ILE A 25 -7.57 0.36 7.68
N LEU A 26 -6.57 -0.24 7.04
CA LEU A 26 -5.63 -1.15 7.69
C LEU A 26 -4.94 -0.47 8.87
N ARG A 27 -4.41 0.74 8.69
CA ARG A 27 -3.75 1.49 9.76
C ARG A 27 -4.64 1.66 10.99
N ASN A 28 -5.93 1.94 10.80
CA ASN A 28 -6.87 2.17 11.91
C ASN A 28 -7.42 0.90 12.54
N PHE A 29 -7.54 -0.19 11.78
CA PHE A 29 -8.23 -1.41 12.22
C PHE A 29 -7.34 -2.65 12.29
N HIS A 30 -6.02 -2.55 12.08
CA HIS A 30 -5.12 -3.72 12.07
C HIS A 30 -5.04 -4.48 13.40
N HIS A 31 -5.37 -3.85 14.54
CA HIS A 31 -5.45 -4.51 15.84
C HIS A 31 -6.76 -5.30 16.06
N ALA A 32 -7.69 -5.30 15.10
CA ALA A 32 -8.91 -6.09 15.18
C ALA A 32 -8.57 -7.59 15.33
N MET A 33 -9.29 -8.28 16.20
CA MET A 33 -9.09 -9.72 16.40
C MET A 33 -9.68 -10.49 15.23
N SER A 34 -8.96 -11.51 14.76
CA SER A 34 -9.47 -12.48 13.79
C SER A 34 -8.97 -13.87 14.14
N SER A 35 -9.79 -14.89 13.90
CA SER A 35 -9.38 -16.30 14.01
C SER A 35 -8.50 -16.72 12.82
N ILE A 36 -8.65 -16.04 11.68
CA ILE A 36 -7.87 -16.25 10.46
C ILE A 36 -7.20 -14.92 10.11
N GLU A 37 -5.87 -14.87 10.14
CA GLU A 37 -5.12 -13.62 9.94
C GLU A 37 -5.43 -12.96 8.58
N ARG A 38 -5.69 -13.76 7.53
CA ARG A 38 -6.12 -13.28 6.20
C ARG A 38 -7.39 -12.43 6.22
N ASP A 39 -8.33 -12.72 7.12
CA ASP A 39 -9.60 -11.99 7.22
C ASP A 39 -9.36 -10.53 7.61
N LYS A 40 -8.28 -10.21 8.34
CA LYS A 40 -7.95 -8.81 8.65
C LYS A 40 -7.76 -7.98 7.39
N ILE A 41 -7.19 -8.57 6.33
CA ILE A 41 -7.03 -7.89 5.05
C ILE A 41 -8.33 -7.94 4.25
N TYR A 42 -8.93 -9.12 4.09
CA TYR A 42 -10.10 -9.30 3.21
C TYR A 42 -11.38 -8.65 3.74
N ALA A 43 -11.62 -8.67 5.05
CA ALA A 43 -12.76 -8.00 5.64
C ALA A 43 -12.64 -6.47 5.50
N LEU A 44 -11.44 -5.93 5.69
CA LEU A 44 -11.17 -4.49 5.55
C LEU A 44 -11.16 -4.04 4.08
N LEU A 45 -10.81 -4.94 3.14
CA LEU A 45 -10.99 -4.69 1.72
C LEU A 45 -12.46 -4.47 1.35
N GLY A 46 -13.38 -5.20 1.97
CA GLY A 46 -14.83 -5.02 1.78
C GLY A 46 -15.37 -3.66 2.23
N LEU A 47 -14.63 -2.93 3.06
CA LEU A 47 -14.96 -1.56 3.48
C LEU A 47 -14.39 -0.49 2.54
N CYS A 48 -13.51 -0.87 1.63
CA CYS A 48 -12.97 0.06 0.64
C CYS A 48 -14.08 0.46 -0.35
N GLY A 49 -13.99 1.68 -0.87
CA GLY A 49 -14.91 2.14 -1.92
C GLY A 49 -14.83 1.28 -3.18
N PRO A 50 -15.81 1.37 -4.11
CA PRO A 50 -15.78 0.62 -5.37
C PRO A 50 -14.52 0.97 -6.16
N SER A 51 -13.48 0.16 -5.98
CA SER A 51 -12.20 0.32 -6.63
C SER A 51 -12.17 -0.62 -7.83
N ASN A 52 -11.81 -0.08 -8.98
CA ASN A 52 -11.88 -0.75 -10.28
C ASN A 52 -10.75 -1.76 -10.52
N THR A 53 -10.11 -2.24 -9.45
CA THR A 53 -8.80 -2.88 -9.52
C THR A 53 -8.90 -4.36 -9.12
N LYS A 54 -8.88 -5.21 -10.14
CA LYS A 54 -8.88 -6.69 -10.11
C LYS A 54 -7.67 -7.33 -9.39
N GLN A 55 -6.85 -6.56 -8.68
CA GLN A 55 -5.54 -7.01 -8.20
C GLN A 55 -5.57 -7.73 -6.86
N LEU A 56 -6.54 -7.43 -5.98
CA LEU A 56 -6.66 -8.12 -4.69
C LEU A 56 -7.98 -8.89 -4.64
N VAL A 57 -7.90 -10.21 -4.85
CA VAL A 57 -9.04 -11.12 -4.78
C VAL A 57 -8.93 -11.93 -3.50
N THR A 58 -10.08 -12.14 -2.84
CA THR A 58 -10.17 -13.01 -1.67
C THR A 58 -9.89 -14.45 -2.09
N ASP A 59 -8.76 -14.99 -1.66
CA ASP A 59 -8.35 -16.36 -1.93
C ASP A 59 -7.68 -16.96 -0.69
N TYR A 60 -8.34 -17.94 -0.08
CA TYR A 60 -7.83 -18.62 1.12
C TYR A 60 -6.86 -19.76 0.80
N THR A 61 -6.65 -20.07 -0.48
CA THR A 61 -5.74 -21.13 -0.93
C THR A 61 -4.28 -20.67 -1.01
N ILE A 62 -4.05 -19.36 -1.13
CA ILE A 62 -2.70 -18.77 -1.22
C ILE A 62 -2.05 -18.58 0.16
N HIS A 63 -0.71 -18.63 0.19
CA HIS A 63 0.06 -18.45 1.41
C HIS A 63 0.01 -17.00 1.92
N GLU A 64 0.16 -16.78 3.23
CA GLU A 64 0.11 -15.43 3.83
C GLU A 64 1.12 -14.45 3.20
N SER A 65 2.33 -14.92 2.90
CA SER A 65 3.36 -14.10 2.25
C SER A 65 2.91 -13.59 0.87
N GLU A 66 2.11 -14.38 0.15
CA GLU A 66 1.55 -13.98 -1.14
C GLU A 66 0.43 -12.95 -0.96
N VAL A 67 -0.43 -13.13 0.05
CA VAL A 67 -1.43 -12.12 0.43
C VAL A 67 -0.75 -10.80 0.78
N VAL A 68 0.31 -10.82 1.59
CA VAL A 68 1.09 -9.63 1.95
C VAL A 68 1.68 -8.96 0.72
N ARG A 69 2.29 -9.73 -0.19
CA ARG A 69 2.90 -9.19 -1.41
C ARG A 69 1.84 -8.55 -2.32
N ASN A 70 0.71 -9.22 -2.53
CA ASN A 70 -0.40 -8.70 -3.32
C ASN A 70 -1.00 -7.44 -2.68
N THR A 71 -1.12 -7.43 -1.36
CA THR A 71 -1.62 -6.28 -0.59
C THR A 71 -0.67 -5.09 -0.67
N THR A 72 0.64 -5.34 -0.58
CA THR A 72 1.68 -4.30 -0.73
C THR A 72 1.62 -3.68 -2.13
N ALA A 73 1.56 -4.52 -3.17
CA ALA A 73 1.44 -4.08 -4.56
C ALA A 73 0.18 -3.23 -4.76
N TYR A 74 -0.95 -3.65 -4.18
CA TYR A 74 -2.21 -2.91 -4.23
C TYR A 74 -2.13 -1.55 -3.53
N ILE A 75 -1.57 -1.49 -2.31
CA ILE A 75 -1.47 -0.24 -1.54
C ILE A 75 -0.54 0.75 -2.24
N CYS A 76 0.62 0.28 -2.68
CA CYS A 76 1.63 1.10 -3.32
C CYS A 76 1.38 1.35 -4.82
N GLY A 77 0.41 0.66 -5.43
CA GLY A 77 0.07 0.76 -6.85
C GLY A 77 1.21 0.40 -7.78
N CYS A 78 1.95 -0.65 -7.45
CA CYS A 78 3.04 -1.19 -8.27
C CYS A 78 2.71 -2.61 -8.76
N ASP A 79 3.48 -3.10 -9.73
CA ASP A 79 3.39 -4.49 -10.16
C ASP A 79 3.95 -5.41 -9.06
N VAL A 80 3.21 -6.47 -8.72
CA VAL A 80 3.60 -7.47 -7.72
C VAL A 80 4.95 -8.13 -8.05
N GLN A 81 5.30 -8.22 -9.34
CA GLN A 81 6.58 -8.76 -9.82
C GLN A 81 7.77 -7.85 -9.50
N CYS A 82 7.53 -6.58 -9.17
CA CYS A 82 8.57 -5.67 -8.70
C CYS A 82 8.87 -5.85 -7.21
N LEU A 83 8.08 -6.67 -6.50
CA LEU A 83 8.27 -6.94 -5.07
C LEU A 83 9.05 -8.24 -4.86
N PRO A 84 9.90 -8.30 -3.82
CA PRO A 84 10.64 -9.52 -3.51
C PRO A 84 9.68 -10.69 -3.16
N LEU A 85 10.08 -11.92 -3.51
CA LEU A 85 9.35 -13.14 -3.13
C LEU A 85 9.60 -13.56 -1.67
N THR A 86 9.98 -12.65 -0.79
CA THR A 86 10.47 -12.98 0.55
C THR A 86 9.43 -13.83 1.32
N PRO A 87 9.80 -15.05 1.75
CA PRO A 87 8.84 -16.02 2.29
C PRO A 87 8.43 -15.75 3.75
N SER A 88 8.91 -14.67 4.37
CA SER A 88 8.86 -14.51 5.84
C SER A 88 7.87 -13.47 6.37
N ASP A 89 7.10 -12.82 5.50
CA ASP A 89 6.11 -11.85 5.96
C ASP A 89 4.79 -12.54 6.32
N THR A 90 4.60 -12.76 7.62
CA THR A 90 3.28 -13.05 8.18
C THR A 90 2.39 -11.81 8.04
N ILE A 91 1.07 -12.00 7.96
CA ILE A 91 0.13 -10.87 7.90
C ILE A 91 0.27 -9.99 9.15
N LYS A 92 0.49 -10.59 10.31
CA LYS A 92 0.75 -9.86 11.54
C LYS A 92 1.97 -8.94 11.44
N SER A 93 3.12 -9.48 11.01
CA SER A 93 4.35 -8.68 10.84
C SER A 93 4.16 -7.56 9.82
N PHE A 94 3.45 -7.84 8.72
CA PHE A 94 3.10 -6.84 7.73
C PHE A 94 2.27 -5.69 8.33
N LEU A 95 1.22 -6.04 9.08
CA LEU A 95 0.34 -5.07 9.74
C LEU A 95 1.09 -4.21 10.77
N ASP A 96 1.95 -4.83 11.58
CA ASP A 96 2.78 -4.13 12.58
C ASP A 96 3.79 -3.14 11.94
N ASN A 97 4.17 -3.38 10.67
CA ASN A 97 5.14 -2.55 9.93
C ASN A 97 4.50 -1.58 8.92
N LEU A 98 3.17 -1.44 8.91
CA LEU A 98 2.44 -0.62 7.92
C LEU A 98 2.95 0.82 7.79
N ALA A 99 3.36 1.44 8.91
CA ALA A 99 3.85 2.81 8.92
C ALA A 99 5.09 3.03 8.04
N THR A 100 5.87 1.97 7.81
CA THR A 100 7.10 2.02 6.98
C THR A 100 6.89 1.45 5.58
N LEU A 101 5.69 0.95 5.27
CA LEU A 101 5.40 0.21 4.05
C LEU A 101 5.70 1.02 2.79
N HIS A 102 5.18 2.24 2.72
CA HIS A 102 5.36 3.12 1.56
C HIS A 102 6.83 3.46 1.38
N SER A 103 7.53 3.90 2.42
CA SER A 103 8.95 4.24 2.33
C SER A 103 9.81 3.06 1.89
N ARG A 104 9.61 1.87 2.47
CA ARG A 104 10.35 0.64 2.11
C ARG A 104 10.09 0.24 0.66
N THR A 105 8.83 0.22 0.25
CA THR A 105 8.44 -0.14 -1.12
C THR A 105 8.98 0.87 -2.12
N PHE A 106 8.91 2.16 -1.80
CA PHE A 106 9.42 3.22 -2.65
C PHE A 106 10.93 3.08 -2.88
N SER A 107 11.73 2.89 -1.83
CA SER A 107 13.17 2.62 -1.95
C SER A 107 13.49 1.36 -2.79
N LEU A 108 12.71 0.29 -2.63
CA LEU A 108 12.87 -0.91 -3.46
C LEU A 108 12.64 -0.61 -4.95
N LEU A 109 11.59 0.15 -5.27
CA LEU A 109 11.28 0.50 -6.66
C LEU A 109 12.31 1.45 -7.26
N LEU A 110 12.85 2.40 -6.48
CA LEU A 110 13.90 3.33 -6.93
C LEU A 110 15.18 2.60 -7.31
N ARG A 111 15.52 1.50 -6.63
CA ARG A 111 16.70 0.68 -6.94
C ARG A 111 16.50 -0.27 -8.12
N SER A 112 15.27 -0.48 -8.56
CA SER A 112 14.95 -1.45 -9.61
C SER A 112 15.17 -0.87 -11.01
N THR A 113 15.81 -1.67 -11.87
CA THR A 113 16.00 -1.35 -13.29
C THR A 113 14.83 -1.81 -14.18
N ASP A 114 13.79 -2.40 -13.57
CA ASP A 114 12.59 -2.81 -14.28
C ASP A 114 11.71 -1.59 -14.63
N VAL A 115 11.29 -1.50 -15.89
CA VAL A 115 10.41 -0.42 -16.36
C VAL A 115 9.08 -0.35 -15.59
N ARG A 116 8.58 -1.49 -15.08
CA ARG A 116 7.38 -1.56 -14.25
C ARG A 116 7.60 -0.90 -12.89
N ALA A 117 8.82 -0.94 -12.35
CA ALA A 117 9.16 -0.27 -11.11
C ALA A 117 9.12 1.25 -11.27
N MET A 118 9.57 1.78 -12.41
CA MET A 118 9.41 3.20 -12.73
C MET A 118 7.94 3.64 -12.72
N GLN A 119 7.04 2.82 -13.27
CA GLN A 119 5.59 3.11 -13.22
C GLN A 119 5.07 3.16 -11.77
N GLY A 120 5.51 2.21 -10.94
CA GLY A 120 5.19 2.19 -9.50
C GLY A 120 5.71 3.42 -8.77
N VAL A 121 6.95 3.86 -9.03
CA VAL A 121 7.51 5.11 -8.48
C VAL A 121 6.62 6.30 -8.86
N MET A 122 6.27 6.44 -10.13
CA MET A 122 5.43 7.55 -10.60
C MET A 122 4.02 7.52 -9.99
N PHE A 123 3.44 6.33 -9.82
CA PHE A 123 2.16 6.16 -9.14
C PHE A 123 2.25 6.60 -7.68
N MET A 124 3.23 6.09 -6.92
CA MET A 124 3.39 6.43 -5.50
C MET A 124 3.59 7.93 -5.30
N LEU A 125 4.38 8.55 -6.17
CA LEU A 125 4.61 9.98 -6.18
C LEU A 125 3.33 10.80 -6.44
N ARG A 126 2.41 10.32 -7.28
CA ARG A 126 1.16 11.03 -7.59
C ARG A 126 0.07 10.75 -6.55
N GLU A 127 -0.17 9.49 -6.25
CA GLU A 127 -1.38 9.03 -5.55
C GLU A 127 -1.15 8.67 -4.08
N ARG A 128 0.11 8.60 -3.62
CA ARG A 128 0.49 8.10 -2.29
C ARG A 128 1.48 8.97 -1.54
N HIS A 129 1.89 10.11 -2.08
CA HIS A 129 2.88 11.01 -1.47
C HIS A 129 2.47 11.50 -0.08
N GLN A 130 1.18 11.60 0.22
CA GLN A 130 0.68 11.96 1.56
C GLN A 130 0.91 10.91 2.65
N TYR A 131 1.39 9.71 2.29
CA TYR A 131 1.59 8.60 3.23
C TYR A 131 3.05 8.34 3.61
N PHE A 132 4.00 9.07 3.04
CA PHE A 132 5.42 8.93 3.36
C PHE A 132 6.21 10.20 3.02
N ASP A 133 7.26 10.45 3.80
CA ASP A 133 8.18 11.56 3.54
C ASP A 133 9.31 11.16 2.59
N PHE A 134 9.82 12.15 1.86
CA PHE A 134 10.99 11.99 1.03
C PHE A 134 12.24 12.08 1.89
N THR A 135 13.14 11.12 1.72
CA THR A 135 14.41 11.09 2.46
C THR A 135 15.58 11.24 1.51
N THR A 136 16.71 11.72 2.02
CA THR A 136 17.97 11.79 1.27
C THR A 136 18.40 10.42 0.76
N THR A 137 18.14 9.35 1.52
CA THR A 137 18.44 7.98 1.11
C THR A 137 17.64 7.55 -0.13
N MET A 138 16.40 8.01 -0.29
CA MET A 138 15.62 7.77 -1.52
C MET A 138 16.21 8.51 -2.73
N MET A 139 16.72 9.74 -2.54
CA MET A 139 17.43 10.46 -3.60
C MET A 139 18.72 9.73 -4.00
N GLU A 140 19.47 9.21 -3.04
CA GLU A 140 20.65 8.38 -3.33
C GLU A 140 20.28 7.07 -4.05
N ASP A 141 19.20 6.42 -3.62
CA ASP A 141 18.69 5.19 -4.26
C ASP A 141 18.35 5.45 -5.74
N ALA A 142 17.68 6.57 -6.04
CA ALA A 142 17.39 6.99 -7.40
C ALA A 142 18.66 7.34 -8.19
N ALA A 143 19.63 8.02 -7.57
CA ALA A 143 20.89 8.41 -8.21
C ALA A 143 21.76 7.20 -8.59
N ARG A 144 21.68 6.11 -7.81
CA ARG A 144 22.38 4.84 -8.10
C ARG A 144 21.68 4.02 -9.21
N ASN A 145 20.49 4.40 -9.65
CA ASN A 145 19.78 3.70 -10.72
C ASN A 145 20.26 4.17 -12.10
N GLU A 146 21.09 3.36 -12.75
CA GLU A 146 21.71 3.71 -14.04
C GLU A 146 20.73 3.73 -15.23
N VAL A 147 19.54 3.13 -15.09
CA VAL A 147 18.59 2.96 -16.19
C VAL A 147 17.50 4.03 -16.17
N HIS A 148 16.94 4.30 -15.00
CA HIS A 148 15.80 5.21 -14.83
C HIS A 148 16.06 6.34 -13.84
N GLY A 149 17.23 6.37 -13.20
CA GLY A 149 17.55 7.28 -12.10
C GLY A 149 17.41 8.76 -12.46
N ALA A 150 17.86 9.18 -13.65
CA ALA A 150 17.74 10.57 -14.08
C ALA A 150 16.27 11.06 -14.11
N ALA A 151 15.36 10.25 -14.65
CA ALA A 151 13.94 10.57 -14.71
C ALA A 151 13.27 10.52 -13.32
N MET A 152 13.68 9.56 -12.48
CA MET A 152 13.21 9.45 -11.09
C MET A 152 13.66 10.66 -10.27
N ILE A 153 14.92 11.07 -10.34
CA ILE A 153 15.47 12.25 -9.66
C ILE A 153 14.74 13.51 -10.12
N GLN A 154 14.53 13.70 -11.42
CA GLN A 154 13.77 14.85 -11.92
C GLN A 154 12.37 14.92 -11.27
N SER A 155 11.67 13.79 -11.23
CA SER A 155 10.33 13.70 -10.64
C SER A 155 10.31 13.91 -9.11
N LEU A 156 11.42 13.60 -8.43
CA LEU A 156 11.60 13.85 -7.01
C LEU A 156 11.90 15.32 -6.73
N LEU A 157 12.78 15.95 -7.53
CA LEU A 157 13.12 17.37 -7.41
C LEU A 157 11.92 18.29 -7.65
N GLU A 158 11.05 17.94 -8.60
CA GLU A 158 9.80 18.67 -8.85
C GLU A 158 8.85 18.70 -7.63
N ARG A 159 9.00 17.77 -6.68
CA ARG A 159 8.19 17.73 -5.45
C ARG A 159 8.90 18.30 -4.23
N GLY A 160 10.24 18.36 -4.26
CA GLY A 160 11.09 18.85 -3.18
C GLY A 160 11.14 17.91 -1.96
N PRO A 161 12.29 17.78 -1.27
CA PRO A 161 12.32 17.16 0.05
C PRO A 161 11.50 18.01 1.04
N GLN A 162 10.64 17.36 1.82
CA GLN A 162 9.95 18.00 2.94
C GLN A 162 10.76 17.68 4.21
N ASP A 163 11.82 18.45 4.44
CA ASP A 163 12.55 18.47 5.71
C ASP A 163 11.89 19.45 6.69
#